data_AF-G3H9D2-F1
#
_entry.id   AF-G3H9D2-F1
#
_cell.length_a   1.000
_cell.length_b   1.000
_cell.length_c   1.000
_cell.angle_alpha   90.00
_cell.angle_beta   90.00
_cell.angle_gamma   90.00
#
_symmetry.space_group_name_H-M   'P 1'
#
loop_
_entity.id
_entity.type
_entity.pdbx_description
1 polymer ?
#
loop_
_entity_poly.entity_id
_entity_poly.type
_entity_poly.pdbx_seq_one_letter_code
_entity_poly.pdbx_strand_id
1 'polypeptide(L)'
;MVHCAGCKRPILDRFLLNVLDRAWHVKCVQCCECKCNLTEKCFSREGKLYCKNDFFRQWLAIQKLRSKIRKKVDRKASKGRKLR
;
A
#
# COMPACT_ATOMS: atom_id res chain seq x y z
N MET A 1 -20.54 -18.98 4.87
CA MET A 1 -20.32 -18.48 3.49
C MET A 1 -19.14 -17.54 3.49
N VAL A 2 -18.21 -17.74 2.56
CA VAL A 2 -17.00 -16.92 2.44
C VAL A 2 -17.33 -15.70 1.59
N HIS A 3 -17.00 -14.49 2.07
CA HIS A 3 -17.24 -13.24 1.35
C HIS A 3 -15.93 -12.66 0.84
N CYS A 4 -15.91 -12.21 -0.41
CA CYS A 4 -14.74 -11.56 -0.99
C CYS A 4 -14.52 -10.21 -0.32
N ALA A 5 -13.35 -10.00 0.28
CA ALA A 5 -13.04 -8.72 0.95
C ALA A 5 -12.99 -7.51 -0.01
N GLY A 6 -12.70 -7.72 -1.30
CA GLY A 6 -12.71 -6.67 -2.33
C GLY A 6 -14.11 -6.22 -2.77
N CYS A 7 -14.95 -7.15 -3.23
CA CYS A 7 -16.27 -6.82 -3.77
C CYS A 7 -17.44 -7.02 -2.79
N LYS A 8 -17.17 -7.53 -1.58
CA LYS A 8 -18.16 -7.84 -0.53
C LYS A 8 -19.27 -8.81 -0.95
N ARG A 9 -19.10 -9.52 -2.07
CA ARG A 9 -20.02 -10.55 -2.57
C ARG A 9 -19.61 -11.93 -2.07
N PRO A 10 -20.56 -12.87 -1.90
CA PRO A 10 -20.24 -14.25 -1.56
C PRO A 10 -19.42 -14.89 -2.70
N ILE A 11 -18.39 -15.64 -2.32
CA ILE A 11 -17.57 -16.38 -3.26
C ILE A 11 -18.29 -17.69 -3.58
N LEU A 12 -18.81 -17.77 -4.80
CA LEU A 12 -19.44 -18.96 -5.37
C LEU A 12 -18.53 -19.69 -6.36
N ASP A 13 -17.36 -19.11 -6.65
CA ASP A 13 -16.35 -19.69 -7.53
C ASP A 13 -15.75 -20.98 -6.95
N ARG A 14 -15.35 -21.89 -7.85
CA ARG A 14 -14.66 -23.13 -7.47
C ARG A 14 -13.28 -22.87 -6.84
N PHE A 15 -12.66 -21.75 -7.20
CA PHE A 15 -11.33 -21.37 -6.75
C PHE A 15 -11.35 -19.98 -6.11
N LEU A 16 -10.79 -19.88 -4.92
CA LEU A 16 -10.61 -18.63 -4.18
C LEU A 16 -9.16 -18.47 -3.78
N LEU A 17 -8.73 -17.22 -3.60
CA LEU A 17 -7.42 -16.91 -3.03
C LEU A 17 -7.61 -16.47 -1.58
N ASN A 18 -6.85 -17.09 -0.68
CA ASN A 18 -6.75 -16.62 0.69
C ASN A 18 -5.54 -15.69 0.81
N VAL A 19 -5.81 -14.40 1.01
CA VAL A 19 -4.80 -13.34 1.09
C VAL A 19 -4.97 -12.61 2.41
N LEU A 20 -3.94 -12.70 3.26
CA LEU A 20 -3.88 -12.02 4.56
C LEU A 20 -5.10 -12.33 5.43
N ASP A 21 -5.39 -13.62 5.54
CA ASP A 21 -6.51 -14.16 6.33
C ASP A 21 -7.90 -13.73 5.83
N ARG A 22 -7.99 -13.21 4.61
CA ARG A 22 -9.24 -12.86 3.96
C ARG A 22 -9.35 -13.58 2.64
N ALA A 23 -10.56 -13.99 2.31
CA ALA A 23 -10.83 -14.60 1.03
C ALA A 23 -11.13 -13.55 -0.05
N TRP A 24 -10.65 -13.83 -1.25
CA TRP A 24 -10.82 -12.99 -2.42
C TRP A 24 -11.09 -13.84 -3.65
N HIS A 25 -11.85 -13.28 -4.60
CA HIS A 25 -11.94 -13.87 -5.93
C HIS A 25 -10.61 -13.73 -6.66
N VAL A 26 -10.27 -14.72 -7.50
CA VAL A 26 -9.12 -14.67 -8.43
C VAL A 26 -9.09 -13.37 -9.23
N LYS A 27 -10.26 -12.90 -9.68
CA LYS A 27 -10.43 -11.64 -10.43
C LYS A 27 -10.36 -10.38 -9.55
N CYS A 28 -10.67 -10.48 -8.26
CA CYS A 28 -10.62 -9.34 -7.33
C CYS A 28 -9.21 -9.12 -6.76
N VAL A 29 -8.34 -10.13 -6.79
CA VAL A 29 -6.95 -10.01 -6.35
C VAL A 29 -6.14 -9.29 -7.43
N GLN A 30 -6.27 -7.97 -7.45
CA GLN A 30 -5.58 -7.09 -8.38
C GLN A 30 -5.02 -5.86 -7.68
N CYS A 31 -3.93 -5.35 -8.23
CA CYS A 31 -3.26 -4.13 -7.79
C CYS A 31 -4.20 -2.91 -7.92
N CYS A 32 -4.34 -2.10 -6.88
CA CYS A 32 -5.20 -0.90 -6.92
C CYS A 32 -4.68 0.16 -7.90
N GLU A 33 -3.37 0.26 -8.08
CA GLU A 33 -2.72 1.24 -8.96
C GLU A 33 -2.62 0.70 -10.40
N CYS A 34 -1.98 -0.46 -10.52
CA CYS A 34 -1.59 -1.05 -11.79
C CYS A 34 -2.63 -2.00 -12.39
N LYS A 35 -3.67 -2.38 -11.63
CA LYS A 35 -4.71 -3.36 -12.00
C LYS A 35 -4.19 -4.74 -12.46
N CYS A 36 -2.90 -5.02 -12.31
CA CYS A 36 -2.33 -6.33 -12.58
C CYS A 36 -2.87 -7.37 -11.60
N ASN A 37 -3.14 -8.58 -12.10
CA ASN A 37 -3.53 -9.73 -11.29
C ASN A 37 -2.36 -10.14 -10.38
N LEU A 38 -2.64 -10.31 -9.08
CA LEU A 38 -1.62 -10.66 -8.09
C LEU A 38 -1.77 -12.14 -7.72
N THR A 39 -1.31 -13.03 -8.60
CA THR A 39 -1.47 -14.49 -8.43
C THR A 39 -0.52 -15.11 -7.40
N GLU A 40 0.71 -14.58 -7.26
CA GLU A 40 1.74 -15.19 -6.40
C GLU A 40 2.10 -14.35 -5.16
N LYS A 41 2.38 -13.06 -5.33
CA LYS A 41 2.84 -12.17 -4.24
C LYS A 41 2.04 -10.88 -4.25
N CYS A 42 1.16 -10.71 -3.26
CA CYS A 42 0.35 -9.52 -3.03
C CYS A 42 0.64 -8.92 -1.65
N PHE A 43 0.53 -7.60 -1.55
CA PHE A 43 0.69 -6.87 -0.30
C PHE A 43 -0.61 -6.11 -0.02
N SER A 44 -1.16 -6.19 1.19
CA SER A 44 -2.25 -5.30 1.57
C SER A 44 -1.75 -4.13 2.42
N ARG A 45 -2.38 -2.99 2.20
CA ARG A 45 -2.20 -1.80 3.01
C ARG A 45 -3.51 -1.05 3.06
N GLU A 46 -4.01 -0.79 4.27
CA GLU A 46 -5.25 -0.04 4.50
C GLU A 46 -6.46 -0.61 3.75
N GLY A 47 -6.51 -1.94 3.59
CA GLY A 47 -7.58 -2.64 2.88
C GLY A 47 -7.47 -2.63 1.35
N LYS A 48 -6.41 -2.06 0.79
CA LYS A 48 -6.10 -2.08 -0.66
C LYS A 48 -4.97 -3.06 -0.95
N LEU A 49 -5.05 -3.74 -2.10
CA LEU A 49 -4.01 -4.65 -2.57
C LEU A 49 -3.05 -3.93 -3.52
N TYR A 50 -1.76 -4.18 -3.34
CA TYR A 50 -0.68 -3.59 -4.12
C TYR A 50 0.25 -4.68 -4.63
N CYS A 51 0.84 -4.43 -5.81
CA CYS A 51 1.92 -5.26 -6.32
C CYS A 51 3.22 -5.00 -5.54
N LYS A 52 4.18 -5.93 -5.63
CA LYS A 52 5.50 -5.78 -5.00
C LYS A 52 6.16 -4.44 -5.35
N ASN A 53 6.04 -3.99 -6.60
CA ASN A 53 6.67 -2.77 -7.09
C ASN A 53 6.04 -1.50 -6.49
N ASP A 54 4.70 -1.40 -6.53
CA ASP A 54 3.97 -0.25 -5.97
C ASP A 54 4.09 -0.20 -4.45
N PHE A 55 4.05 -1.36 -3.79
CA PHE A 55 4.30 -1.45 -2.35
C PHE A 55 5.68 -0.90 -1.99
N PHE A 56 6.72 -1.29 -2.74
CA PHE A 56 8.09 -0.81 -2.52
C PHE A 56 8.22 0.69 -2.84
N ARG A 57 7.58 1.17 -3.92
CA ARG A 57 7.55 2.60 -4.27
C ARG A 57 6.90 3.44 -3.18
N GLN A 58 5.77 3.00 -2.65
CA GLN A 58 5.07 3.65 -1.54
C GLN A 58 5.95 3.67 -0.27
N TRP A 59 6.65 2.57 0.02
CA TRP A 59 7.57 2.48 1.14
C TRP A 59 8.77 3.44 1.00
N LEU A 60 9.39 3.49 -0.18
CA LEU A 60 10.48 4.41 -0.49
C LEU A 60 10.02 5.88 -0.49
N ALA A 61 8.77 6.16 -0.84
CA ALA A 61 8.23 7.53 -0.81
C ALA A 61 8.22 8.12 0.61
N ILE A 62 7.91 7.31 1.62
CA ILE A 62 7.93 7.73 3.04
C ILE A 62 9.35 8.11 3.48
N GLN A 63 10.37 7.38 3.03
CA GLN A 63 11.78 7.71 3.29
C GLN A 63 12.17 9.07 2.69
N LYS A 64 11.72 9.36 1.45
CA LYS A 64 11.95 10.66 0.82
C LYS A 64 11.30 11.81 1.58
N LEU A 65 10.11 11.59 2.15
CA LEU A 65 9.41 12.60 2.94
C LEU A 65 10.19 12.97 4.22
N ARG A 66 10.75 11.98 4.94
CA ARG A 66 11.60 12.20 6.13
C ARG A 66 12.83 13.06 5.81
N SER A 67 13.50 12.81 4.69
CA SER A 67 14.64 13.61 4.25
C SER A 67 14.26 15.07 3.94
N LYS A 68 13.04 15.32 3.45
CA LYS A 68 12.54 16.68 3.15
C LYS A 68 12.18 17.44 4.43
N ILE A 69 11.64 16.75 5.44
CA ILE A 69 11.34 17.33 6.77
C ILE A 69 12.64 17.72 7.49
N ARG A 70 13.66 16.85 7.49
CA ARG A 70 14.98 17.15 8.08
C ARG A 70 15.59 18.42 7.48
N LYS A 71 15.54 18.59 6.16
CA LYS A 71 16.05 19.82 5.49
C LYS A 71 15.27 21.10 5.84
N LYS A 72 13.98 21.00 6.17
CA LYS A 72 13.18 22.17 6.62
C LYS A 72 13.50 22.57 8.06
N VAL A 73 13.81 21.61 8.93
CA VAL A 73 14.22 21.88 10.32
C VAL A 73 15.59 22.58 10.34
N ASP A 74 16.54 22.10 9.54
CA ASP A 74 17.89 22.68 9.45
C ASP A 74 17.88 24.15 8.97
N ARG A 75 17.06 24.46 7.95
CA ARG A 75 16.87 25.84 7.47
C ARG A 75 16.24 26.78 8.51
N LYS A 76 15.45 26.27 9.46
CA LYS A 76 14.89 27.10 10.54
C LYS A 76 15.91 27.37 11.66
N ALA A 77 16.88 26.49 11.88
CA ALA A 77 17.91 26.67 12.90
C ALA A 77 18.88 27.83 12.58
N SER A 78 19.21 28.05 11.30
CA SER A 78 20.14 29.13 10.91
C SER A 78 19.53 30.54 10.92
N LYS A 79 18.21 30.69 10.94
CA LYS A 79 17.54 32.02 10.99
C LYS A 79 17.27 32.53 12.41
N GLY A 80 17.44 31.72 13.44
CA GLY A 80 17.24 32.11 14.85
C GLY A 80 18.48 32.68 15.55
N ARG A 81 19.64 32.71 14.88
CA ARG A 81 20.93 33.07 15.50
C ARG A 81 21.43 34.49 15.18
N LYS A 82 20.55 35.36 14.67
CA LYS A 82 20.87 36.75 14.29
C LYS A 82 19.98 37.78 15.01
N LEU A 83 19.60 37.48 16.26
CA LEU A 83 18.98 38.46 17.16
C LEU A 83 19.42 38.20 18.61
N ARG A 84 20.70 38.39 18.88
CA ARG A 84 21.22 38.89 20.16
C ARG A 84 22.67 39.32 19.99
#